data_AF-A0A183IHE0-F1
#
_entry.id   AF-A0A183IHE0-F1
#
_cell.length_a   1.000
_cell.length_b   1.000
_cell.length_c   1.000
_cell.angle_alpha   90.00
_cell.angle_beta   90.00
_cell.angle_gamma   90.00
#
_symmetry.space_group_name_H-M   'P 1'
#
loop_
_entity.id
_entity.type
_entity.pdbx_description
1 polymer ?
#
loop_
_entity_poly.entity_id
_entity_poly.type
_entity_poly.pdbx_seq_one_letter_code
_entity_poly.pdbx_strand_id
1 'polypeptide(L)' 'MKLVRPGAFEHMPPYILKFIISPQMTRIDVRDYLVKIYDLPVRQVRILNKMGNRRYNCGVCSCFIRSYAILHHDLYLQQ' A
#
# COMPACT_ATOMS: atom_id res chain seq x y z
N MET A 1 0.19 -3.17 -9.14
CA MET A 1 -0.16 -2.55 -7.84
C MET A 1 -1.68 -2.41 -7.79
N LYS A 2 -2.36 -2.61 -6.64
CA LYS A 2 -3.83 -2.49 -6.53
C LYS A 2 -4.22 -1.66 -5.33
N LEU A 3 -5.03 -0.62 -5.52
CA LEU A 3 -5.63 0.17 -4.42
C LEU A 3 -6.68 -0.67 -3.69
N VAL A 4 -6.65 -0.62 -2.35
CA VAL A 4 -7.56 -1.39 -1.50
C VAL A 4 -8.28 -0.45 -0.54
N ARG A 5 -9.59 -0.61 -0.47
CA ARG A 5 -10.40 0.11 0.52
C ARG A 5 -10.04 -0.42 1.92
N PRO A 6 -9.82 0.45 2.92
CA PRO A 6 -9.63 0.00 4.29
C PRO A 6 -10.82 -0.85 4.73
N GLY A 7 -10.56 -1.84 5.58
CA GLY A 7 -11.63 -2.66 6.14
C GLY A 7 -12.59 -1.80 6.98
N ALA A 8 -13.84 -2.24 7.15
CA ALA A 8 -14.86 -1.50 7.91
C ALA A 8 -14.44 -1.16 9.36
N PHE A 9 -13.51 -1.94 9.93
CA PHE A 9 -12.97 -1.75 11.28
C PHE A 9 -11.56 -1.11 11.29
N GLU A 10 -10.97 -0.84 10.13
CA GLU A 10 -9.69 -0.13 10.03
C GLU A 10 -9.95 1.39 10.00
N HIS A 11 -9.87 2.05 11.16
CA HIS A 11 -9.91 3.52 11.25
C HIS A 11 -8.61 4.12 10.69
N MET A 12 -8.55 4.22 9.37
CA MET A 12 -7.45 4.86 8.66
C MET A 12 -7.81 6.34 8.41
N PRO A 13 -6.90 7.28 8.72
CA PRO A 13 -7.10 8.68 8.37
C PRO A 13 -7.32 8.87 6.86
N PRO A 14 -8.09 9.87 6.43
CA PRO A 14 -8.49 10.05 5.03
C PRO A 14 -7.33 10.32 4.06
N TYR A 15 -6.21 10.81 4.58
CA TYR A 15 -4.98 11.06 3.82
C TYR A 15 -4.10 9.82 3.65
N ILE A 16 -4.52 8.67 4.18
CA ILE A 16 -3.76 7.43 4.07
C ILE A 16 -4.41 6.49 3.05
N LEU A 17 -3.58 6.06 2.11
CA LEU A 17 -3.97 5.11 1.07
C LEU A 17 -3.30 3.77 1.29
N LYS A 18 -4.08 2.70 1.07
CA LYS A 18 -3.63 1.31 1.21
C LYS A 18 -3.54 0.61 -0.12
N PHE A 19 -2.38 0.01 -0.41
CA PHE A 19 -2.15 -0.73 -1.66
C PHE A 19 -1.70 -2.16 -1.39
N ILE A 20 -2.11 -3.09 -2.26
CA ILE A 20 -1.55 -4.44 -2.37
C ILE A 20 -0.58 -4.47 -3.54
N ILE A 21 0.64 -4.97 -3.29
CA ILE A 21 1.70 -4.96 -4.30
C ILE A 21 2.51 -6.26 -4.28
N SER A 22 3.27 -6.48 -5.36
CA SER A 22 4.18 -7.60 -5.50
C SER A 22 5.24 -7.63 -4.37
N PRO A 23 5.58 -8.82 -3.83
CA PRO A 23 6.64 -8.98 -2.84
C PRO A 23 8.05 -8.67 -3.38
N GLN A 24 8.22 -8.41 -4.67
CA GLN A 24 9.52 -8.02 -5.23
C GLN A 24 9.74 -6.50 -5.20
N MET A 25 8.66 -5.71 -5.13
CA MET A 25 8.77 -4.25 -5.20
C MET A 25 9.29 -3.65 -3.89
N THR A 26 10.25 -2.74 -4.04
CA THR A 26 10.87 -1.99 -2.94
C THR A 26 10.12 -0.68 -2.65
N ARG A 27 10.52 0.02 -1.60
CA ARG A 27 9.94 1.31 -1.21
C ARG A 27 10.20 2.40 -2.25
N ILE A 28 11.35 2.36 -2.89
CA ILE A 28 11.77 3.35 -3.89
C ILE A 28 10.95 3.13 -5.15
N ASP A 29 10.85 1.89 -5.62
CA ASP A 29 10.05 1.55 -6.81
C ASP A 29 8.60 2.01 -6.68
N VAL A 30 8.02 1.83 -5.49
CA VAL A 30 6.64 2.26 -5.20
C VAL A 30 6.49 3.77 -5.25
N ARG A 31 7.41 4.49 -4.62
CA ARG A 31 7.41 5.96 -4.63
C ARG A 31 7.53 6.47 -6.06
N ASP A 32 8.51 5.98 -6.79
CA ASP A 32 8.79 6.36 -8.17
C ASP A 32 7.62 6.04 -9.08
N TYR A 33 7.00 4.88 -8.92
CA TYR A 33 5.82 4.49 -9.70
C TYR A 33 4.65 5.45 -9.48
N LEU A 34 4.38 5.84 -8.23
CA LEU A 34 3.29 6.76 -7.90
C LEU A 34 3.57 8.20 -8.34
N VAL A 35 4.82 8.66 -8.21
CA VAL A 35 5.22 10.01 -8.62
C VAL A 35 5.31 10.14 -10.13
N LYS A 36 5.89 9.15 -10.83
CA LYS A 36 6.17 9.26 -12.27
C LYS A 36 4.98 8.90 -13.17
N ILE A 37 4.09 8.01 -12.74
CA ILE A 37 3.00 7.50 -13.57
C ILE A 37 1.66 8.12 -13.18
N TYR A 38 1.46 8.43 -11.89
CA TYR A 38 0.20 8.98 -11.38
C TYR A 38 0.33 10.42 -10.89
N ASP A 39 1.51 11.04 -10.97
CA ASP A 39 1.78 12.40 -10.49
C ASP A 39 1.33 12.64 -9.05
N LEU A 40 1.36 11.60 -8.21
CA LEU A 40 0.91 11.68 -6.83
C LEU A 40 2.05 12.14 -5.90
N PRO A 41 1.84 13.18 -5.06
CA PRO A 41 2.85 13.61 -4.10
C PRO A 41 2.92 12.62 -2.93
N VAL A 42 4.02 11.84 -2.89
CA VAL A 42 4.24 10.82 -1.87
C VAL A 42 5.26 11.32 -0.83
N ARG A 43 4.81 11.53 0.42
CA ARG A 43 5.71 11.91 1.54
C ARG A 43 6.49 10.72 2.07
N GLN A 44 5.75 9.69 2.48
CA GLN A 44 6.30 8.53 3.14
C GLN A 44 5.57 7.28 2.65
N VAL A 45 6.36 6.26 2.33
CA VAL A 45 5.88 4.92 1.98
C VAL A 45 6.30 3.96 3.08
N ARG A 46 5.32 3.30 3.70
CA ARG A 46 5.55 2.20 4.64
C ARG A 46 5.14 0.88 3.99
N ILE A 47 5.96 -0.15 4.15
CA ILE A 47 5.72 -1.50 3.61
C ILE A 47 5.52 -2.45 4.77
N LEU A 48 4.48 -3.28 4.71
CA LEU A 48 4.27 -4.34 5.67
C LEU A 48 4.00 -5.66 4.94
N ASN A 49 4.82 -6.68 5.21
CA ASN A 49 4.65 -8.02 4.65
C ASN A 49 3.72 -8.82 5.55
N LYS A 50 2.55 -9.22 5.04
CA LYS A 50 1.67 -10.18 5.71
C LYS A 50 1.69 -11.51 4.98
N MET A 51 1.83 -12.58 5.74
CA MET A 51 1.56 -13.93 5.26
C MET A 51 0.04 -14.11 5.15
N GLY A 52 -0.42 -14.65 4.02
CA GLY A 52 -1.83 -15.04 3.87
C GLY A 52 -2.14 -16.34 4.61
N ASN A 53 -3.41 -16.58 4.91
CA ASN A 53 -3.84 -17.79 5.60
C ASN A 53 -3.55 -19.04 4.75
N ARG A 54 -2.69 -19.91 5.26
CA ARG A 54 -2.35 -21.20 4.64
C ARG A 54 -3.54 -22.15 4.81
N ARG A 55 -4.21 -22.48 3.71
CA ARG A 55 -5.16 -23.61 3.69
C ARG A 55 -4.39 -24.88 3.34
N TYR A 56 -4.50 -25.91 4.17
CA TYR A 56 -3.70 -27.14 4.09
C TYR A 56 -3.89 -27.95 2.77
N ASN A 57 -4.94 -27.67 1.98
CA ASN A 57 -5.26 -28.42 0.76
C ASN A 57 -5.09 -27.63 -0.57
N CYS A 58 -4.40 -26.48 -0.57
CA CYS A 58 -4.19 -25.72 -1.81
C CYS A 58 -2.71 -25.80 -2.25
N GLY A 59 -2.45 -26.55 -3.33
CA GLY A 59 -1.11 -26.87 -3.85
C GLY A 59 -0.26 -25.69 -4.33
N VAL A 60 -0.80 -24.47 -4.33
CA VAL A 60 -0.03 -23.24 -4.61
C VAL A 60 -0.58 -22.09 -3.76
N CYS A 61 -0.04 -21.94 -2.56
CA CYS A 61 -0.30 -20.78 -1.72
C CYS A 61 0.73 -19.67 -2.01
N SER A 62 0.54 -18.90 -3.08
CA SER A 62 1.28 -17.66 -3.32
C SER A 62 0.72 -16.53 -2.44
N CYS A 63 0.93 -16.62 -1.13
CA CYS A 63 0.24 -15.75 -0.16
C CYS A 63 1.22 -14.89 0.65
N PHE A 64 1.83 -13.91 -0.02
CA PHE A 64 2.42 -12.76 0.65
C PHE A 64 1.72 -11.50 0.15
N ILE A 65 0.93 -10.86 1.03
CA ILE A 65 0.31 -9.57 0.74
C ILE A 65 1.20 -8.51 1.38
N ARG A 66 1.91 -7.73 0.55
CA ARG A 66 2.53 -6.51 1.04
C ARG A 66 1.48 -5.39 1.02
N SER A 67 1.12 -4.88 2.20
CA SER A 67 0.23 -3.72 2.33
C SER A 67 1.05 -2.46 2.59
N TYR A 68 0.77 -1.41 1.83
CA TYR A 68 1.46 -0.13 1.93
C TYR A 68 0.54 0.88 2.58
N ALA A 69 1.09 1.82 3.36
CA ALA A 69 0.37 2.99 3.84
C ALA A 69 1.11 4.24 3.34
N ILE A 70 0.40 5.12 2.63
CA ILE A 70 0.92 6.40 2.15
C ILE A 70 0.51 7.49 3.13
N LEU A 71 1.41 8.39 3.52
CA LEU A 71 1.05 9.66 4.14
C LEU A 71 1.28 10.77 3.11
N HIS A 72 0.25 11.58 2.82
CA HIS A 72 0.45 12.98 2.46
C HIS A 72 -0.85 13.76 2.73
N HIS A 73 -0.77 14.76 3.61
CA HIS A 73 -1.77 15.81 3.73
C HIS A 73 -1.06 17.17 3.76
N ASP A 74 -0.36 17.57 2.69
CA ASP A 74 -0.10 19.00 2.47
C ASP A 74 -1.20 19.62 1.59
N LEU A 75 -2.47 19.39 1.96
CA LEU A 75 -3.60 20.21 1.53
C LEU A 75 -4.17 21.10 2.64
N TYR A 76 -3.44 21.34 3.74
CA TYR A 76 -3.77 22.43 4.68
C TYR A 76 -2.52 23.12 5.24
N LEU A 77 -1.77 23.82 4.37
CA LEU A 77 -0.90 24.94 4.80
C LEU A 77 -0.53 25.90 3.65
N GLN A 78 -1.36 25.98 2.61
CA GLN A 78 -1.25 27.03 1.58
C GLN A 78 -2.64 27.56 1.21
N GLN A 79 -3.21 28.37 2.11
CA GLN A 79 -3.84 29.68 1.86
C GLN A 79 -4.46 30.22 3.15
#